data_AF-A0A1Q7VQ36-F1
#
_entry.id   AF-A0A1Q7VQ36-F1
#
_cell.length_a   1.000
_cell.length_b   1.000
_cell.length_c   1.000
_cell.angle_alpha   90.00
_cell.angle_beta   90.00
_cell.angle_gamma   90.00
#
_symmetry.space_group_name_H-M   'P 1'
#
loop_
_entity.id
_entity.type
_entity.pdbx_description
1 polymer ?
#
loop_
_entity_poly.entity_id
_entity_poly.type
_entity_poly.pdbx_seq_one_letter_code
_entity_poly.pdbx_strand_id
1 'polypeptide(L)' 'MKDLKPGDLIFIPGSDGTPEAPGHVGMALGQGLLVEAPHPGLTVRIQPIAGYWEGQISKMRRIVNWP' A
#
# COMPACT_ATOMS: atom_id res chain seq x y z
N MET A 1 9.19 -7.07 0.00
CA MET A 1 9.02 -6.46 -1.35
C MET A 1 9.23 -7.43 -2.51
N LYS A 2 10.10 -8.44 -2.41
CA LYS A 2 10.48 -9.32 -3.54
C LYS A 2 9.32 -10.07 -4.21
N ASP A 3 8.27 -10.39 -3.46
CA ASP A 3 7.09 -11.14 -3.95
C ASP A 3 5.88 -10.25 -4.31
N LEU A 4 6.05 -8.93 -4.20
CA LEU A 4 4.98 -7.97 -4.48
C LEU A 4 4.73 -7.90 -5.99
N LYS A 5 3.48 -8.04 -6.39
CA LYS A 5 3.03 -7.98 -7.78
C LYS A 5 2.00 -6.86 -7.97
N PRO A 6 1.86 -6.34 -9.20
CA PRO A 6 0.77 -5.43 -9.52
C PRO A 6 -0.59 -5.99 -9.05
N GLY A 7 -1.37 -5.18 -8.35
CA GLY A 7 -2.67 -5.57 -7.77
C GLY A 7 -2.63 -6.11 -6.34
N ASP A 8 -1.44 -6.28 -5.73
CA ASP A 8 -1.36 -6.57 -4.30
C ASP A 8 -1.77 -5.34 -3.49
N LEU A 9 -2.61 -5.55 -2.46
CA LEU A 9 -2.94 -4.55 -1.47
C LEU A 9 -1.88 -4.51 -0.38
N ILE A 10 -1.43 -3.31 -0.02
CA ILE A 10 -0.44 -3.04 1.02
C ILE A 10 -1.13 -2.22 2.09
N PHE A 11 -1.08 -2.69 3.33
CA PHE A 11 -1.74 -2.07 4.47
C PHE A 11 -0.72 -1.47 5.42
N ILE A 12 -1.00 -0.27 5.90
CA ILE A 12 -0.19 0.44 6.91
C ILE A 12 -1.11 0.96 8.03
N PRO A 13 -0.58 1.25 9.23
CA PRO A 13 -1.37 1.84 10.31
C PRO A 13 -2.13 3.10 9.87
N GLY A 14 -1.48 3.98 9.09
CA GLY A 14 -2.05 5.28 8.76
C GLY A 14 -2.12 6.18 10.00
N SER A 15 -2.88 7.28 9.91
CA SER A 15 -2.99 8.24 11.02
C SER A 15 -3.78 7.69 12.22
N ASP A 16 -4.78 6.85 11.99
CA ASP A 16 -5.76 6.43 13.00
C ASP A 16 -5.77 4.92 13.29
N GLY A 17 -4.86 4.15 12.68
CA GLY A 17 -4.77 2.70 12.84
C GLY A 17 -3.52 2.24 13.59
N THR A 18 -3.42 0.92 13.79
CA THR A 18 -2.24 0.25 14.36
C THR A 18 -1.73 -0.82 13.40
N PRO A 19 -0.54 -1.41 13.62
CA PRO A 19 -0.09 -2.55 12.83
C PRO A 19 -1.08 -3.74 12.88
N GLU A 20 -1.77 -3.94 14.01
CA GLU A 20 -2.76 -5.01 14.18
C GLU A 20 -4.13 -4.65 13.56
N ALA A 21 -4.46 -3.36 13.49
CA ALA A 21 -5.68 -2.83 12.89
C ALA A 21 -5.35 -1.68 11.91
N PRO A 22 -4.91 -1.99 10.67
CA PRO A 22 -4.45 -0.99 9.72
C PRO A 22 -5.55 -0.02 9.28
N GLY A 23 -5.25 1.27 9.26
CA GLY A 23 -6.18 2.34 8.88
C GLY A 23 -6.03 2.84 7.44
N HIS A 24 -4.98 2.44 6.72
CA HIS A 24 -4.74 2.89 5.34
C HIS A 24 -4.32 1.75 4.41
N VAL A 25 -4.64 1.90 3.13
CA VAL A 25 -4.36 0.90 2.09
C VAL A 25 -3.90 1.57 0.79
N GLY A 26 -2.90 0.95 0.17
CA GLY A 26 -2.45 1.26 -1.19
C GLY A 26 -2.42 0.00 -2.04
N MET A 27 -2.39 0.15 -3.36
CA MET A 27 -2.30 -0.97 -4.29
C MET A 27 -0.99 -0.91 -5.08
N ALA A 28 -0.24 -2.00 -5.07
CA ALA A 28 1.00 -2.14 -5.82
C ALA A 28 0.76 -2.03 -7.33
N LEU A 29 1.65 -1.31 -8.02
CA LEU A 29 1.65 -1.18 -9.48
C LEU A 29 2.80 -1.94 -10.15
N GLY A 30 3.73 -2.50 -9.36
CA GLY A 30 5.02 -2.98 -9.84
C GLY A 30 6.08 -1.88 -9.81
N GLN A 31 7.31 -2.23 -10.18
CA GLN A 31 8.46 -1.28 -10.20
C GLN A 31 8.70 -0.53 -8.87
N GLY A 32 8.28 -1.11 -7.74
CA GLY A 32 8.39 -0.46 -6.43
C GLY A 32 7.45 0.73 -6.24
N LEU A 33 6.38 0.82 -7.02
CA LEU A 33 5.37 1.88 -6.96
C LEU A 33 4.03 1.33 -6.44
N LEU A 34 3.25 2.21 -5.81
CA LEU A 34 1.85 1.98 -5.46
C LEU A 34 0.98 3.18 -5.83
N VAL A 35 -0.33 2.95 -5.93
CA VAL A 35 -1.36 3.99 -5.98
C VAL A 35 -2.09 4.06 -4.64
N GLU A 36 -2.39 5.27 -4.18
CA GLU A 36 -3.15 5.53 -2.95
C GLU A 36 -4.04 6.78 -3.08
N ALA A 37 -5.05 6.86 -2.20
CA ALA A 37 -5.83 8.06 -1.93
C ALA A 37 -5.53 8.50 -0.48
N PRO A 38 -4.58 9.41 -0.24
CA PRO A 38 -3.91 9.51 1.07
C PRO A 38 -4.82 9.98 2.21
N HIS A 39 -5.65 10.99 1.98
CA HIS A 39 -6.65 11.51 2.93
C HIS A 39 -7.54 12.56 2.24
N PRO A 40 -8.63 13.03 2.89
CA PRO A 40 -9.46 14.11 2.35
C PRO A 40 -8.64 15.36 1.97
N GLY A 41 -9.02 16.01 0.88
CA GLY A 41 -8.37 17.21 0.37
C GLY A 41 -7.17 16.96 -0.54
N LEU A 42 -6.72 15.70 -0.69
CA LEU A 42 -5.68 15.32 -1.65
C LEU A 42 -6.22 14.39 -2.73
N THR A 43 -5.54 14.39 -3.87
CA THR A 43 -5.89 13.55 -5.02
C THR A 43 -5.24 12.17 -4.92
N VAL A 44 -5.83 11.21 -5.62
CA VAL A 44 -5.18 9.92 -5.90
C VAL A 44 -3.82 10.16 -6.53
N ARG A 45 -2.80 9.45 -6.06
CA ARG A 45 -1.42 9.64 -6.51
C ARG A 45 -0.65 8.32 -6.56
N ILE A 46 0.41 8.31 -7.36
CA ILE A 46 1.40 7.24 -7.40
C ILE A 46 2.58 7.66 -6.52
N GLN A 47 3.07 6.74 -5.69
CA GLN A 47 4.18 6.97 -4.75
C GLN A 47 5.15 5.79 -4.77
N PRO A 48 6.44 6.02 -4.46
CA PRO A 48 7.36 4.94 -4.14
C PRO A 48 6.91 4.18 -2.90
N ILE A 49 7.09 2.85 -2.91
CA ILE A 49 6.93 2.01 -1.73
C ILE A 49 8.15 2.22 -0.80
N ALA A 50 9.33 2.38 -1.37
CA ALA A 50 10.55 2.63 -0.61
C ALA A 50 10.41 3.89 0.27
N GLY A 51 10.93 3.82 1.49
CA GLY A 51 10.80 4.91 2.47
C GLY A 51 9.56 4.76 3.34
N TYR A 52 8.62 5.69 3.23
CA TYR A 52 7.48 5.81 4.16
C TYR A 52 6.64 4.53 4.24
N TRP A 53 6.27 3.97 3.09
CA TRP A 53 5.41 2.78 3.04
C TRP A 53 6.15 1.53 3.52
N GLU A 54 7.36 1.29 3.03
CA GLU A 54 8.19 0.12 3.37
C GLU A 54 8.41 -0.02 4.89
N GLY A 55 8.66 1.08 5.59
CA GLY A 55 8.85 1.09 7.04
C GLY A 55 7.58 0.85 7.86
N GLN A 56 6.40 0.86 7.23
CA GLN A 56 5.12 0.79 7.92
C GLN A 56 4.24 -0.38 7.48
N ILE A 57 4.72 -1.24 6.59
CA ILE A 57 3.93 -2.36 6.08
C ILE A 57 3.55 -3.29 7.23
N SER A 58 2.25 -3.36 7.50
CA SER A 58 1.65 -4.25 8.51
C SER A 58 1.14 -5.55 7.87
N LYS A 59 0.56 -5.45 6.66
CA LYS A 59 0.00 -6.59 5.93
C LYS A 59 0.11 -6.39 4.43
N MET A 60 0.25 -7.49 3.71
CA MET A 60 0.11 -7.54 2.26
C MET A 60 -0.93 -8.59 1.88
N ARG A 61 -1.79 -8.28 0.91
CA ARG A 61 -2.83 -9.21 0.43
C ARG A 61 -2.92 -9.19 -1.08
N ARG A 62 -2.67 -10.33 -1.70
CA ARG A 62 -3.03 -10.57 -3.10
C ARG A 62 -4.53 -10.83 -3.19
N ILE A 63 -5.23 -10.02 -3.97
CA ILE A 63 -6.67 -10.18 -4.27
C ILE A 63 -6.93 -10.53 -5.73
N VAL A 64 -5.87 -10.45 -6.54
CA VAL A 64 -5.92 -10.70 -7.97
C VAL A 64 -5.22 -12.02 -8.31
N ASN A 65 -5.81 -12.77 -9.24
CA ASN A 65 -5.13 -13.89 -9.89
C ASN A 65 -4.96 -13.54 -11.36
N TRP A 66 -3.80 -12.99 -11.71
CA TRP A 66 -3.49 -12.77 -13.11
C TRP A 66 -3.29 -14.13 -13.79
N PRO A 67 -3.83 -14.32 -15.01
CA PRO A 67 -3.57 -15.50 -15.81
C PRO A 67 -2.08 -15.67 -16.12
#